data_AF-A0A0F9NTT7-F1
#
_entry.id   AF-A0A0F9NTT7-F1
#
_cell.length_a   1.000
_cell.length_b   1.000
_cell.length_c   1.000
_cell.angle_alpha   90.00
_cell.angle_beta   90.00
_cell.angle_gamma   90.00
#
_symmetry.space_group_name_H-M   'P 1'
#
loop_
_entity.id
_entity.type
_entity.pdbx_description
1 polymer ?
#
loop_
_entity_poly.entity_id
_entity_poly.type
_entity_poly.pdbx_seq_one_letter_code
_entity_poly.pdbx_strand_id
1 'polypeptide(L)'
;MSENRIKNVMIKDFFKRSVLINELEEVLRFKPDTLIGIDKISADHLTSEGISSIQELAKLSVASLPTIKEILPTMLRKWVKIAQVIQRNVKEQLRRHKKILMIGLDAAGKTSILAVVQDKFSIIKSLLPTRGVKREKLDFFGYPIISWDLGGQVQYREKLYFNRPELFFTDADIMLYVVDTQEPERIPEAANYFREVLKAFVELNEKAAIVIVLSKSDQDIRKGLQWQQNVTSIKNKFNSIVDEFEQFSIDYCDTSIFQRETIMQMFSIALKKVSETSEIIEHILEEFAEIVEAKASSLVSMDGLIFGSYTKSDTDEMIVNNTALLLQTLSNFYNSVGLIREKSIKLDLPLNGFTICGEKLFEYSELQIPVYLWIISEKPNLLDGKLDYFKEQLLPLINLFL
;
A
#
# COMPACT_ATOMS: atom_id res chain seq x y z
N MET A 1 -16.01 -6.88 18.23
CA MET A 1 -16.27 -5.59 18.92
C MET A 1 -17.18 -4.72 18.03
N SER A 2 -17.93 -3.74 18.57
CA SER A 2 -18.73 -2.82 17.74
C SER A 2 -17.83 -1.91 16.89
N GLU A 3 -18.29 -1.48 15.71
CA GLU A 3 -17.49 -0.72 14.73
C GLU A 3 -16.95 0.60 15.29
N ASN A 4 -17.78 1.34 16.04
CA ASN A 4 -17.35 2.55 16.74
C ASN A 4 -16.24 2.29 17.77
N ARG A 5 -16.21 1.09 18.38
CA ARG A 5 -15.19 0.78 19.40
C ARG A 5 -13.82 0.54 18.77
N ILE A 6 -13.74 -0.11 17.60
CA ILE A 6 -12.47 -0.33 16.88
C ILE A 6 -11.94 1.01 16.36
N LYS A 7 -12.81 1.80 15.73
CA LYS A 7 -12.49 3.15 15.25
C LYS A 7 -11.98 4.06 16.36
N ASN A 8 -12.61 4.00 17.54
CA ASN A 8 -12.14 4.72 18.73
C ASN A 8 -10.74 4.29 19.17
N VAL A 9 -10.40 3.00 19.09
CA VAL A 9 -9.06 2.51 19.46
C VAL A 9 -8.01 3.06 18.50
N MET A 10 -8.24 2.91 17.18
CA MET A 10 -7.26 3.35 16.17
C MET A 10 -7.01 4.86 16.19
N ILE A 11 -8.04 5.67 16.43
CA ILE A 11 -7.88 7.13 16.52
C ILE A 11 -7.17 7.54 17.81
N LYS A 12 -7.40 6.84 18.93
CA LYS A 12 -6.70 7.12 20.20
C LYS A 12 -5.19 6.96 20.09
N ASP A 13 -4.72 6.06 19.22
CA ASP A 13 -3.29 5.80 19.03
C ASP A 13 -2.53 7.04 18.52
N PHE A 14 -3.19 8.01 17.88
CA PHE A 14 -2.56 9.26 17.42
C PHE A 14 -2.24 10.26 18.54
N PHE A 15 -2.75 10.03 19.76
CA PHE A 15 -2.68 10.96 20.87
C PHE A 15 -1.67 10.50 21.91
N LYS A 16 -1.05 11.46 22.61
CA LYS A 16 -0.16 11.17 23.75
C LYS A 16 -0.92 10.39 24.82
N ARG A 17 -0.25 9.46 25.49
CA ARG A 17 -0.85 8.57 26.52
C ARG A 17 -1.56 9.31 27.67
N SER A 18 -1.19 10.56 27.93
CA SER A 18 -1.82 11.42 28.94
C SER A 18 -3.19 11.98 28.55
N VAL A 19 -3.57 11.86 27.28
CA VAL A 19 -4.81 12.45 26.75
C VAL A 19 -5.96 11.47 26.97
N LEU A 20 -7.00 11.92 27.68
CA LEU A 20 -8.22 11.15 27.90
C LEU A 20 -9.23 11.46 26.79
N ILE A 21 -9.64 10.43 26.06
CA ILE A 21 -10.65 10.50 25.00
C ILE A 21 -11.86 9.68 25.42
N ASN A 22 -12.96 10.38 25.70
CA ASN A 22 -14.26 9.80 26.05
C ASN A 22 -15.10 9.62 24.80
N GLU A 23 -15.14 10.63 23.92
CA GLU A 23 -15.95 10.65 22.70
C GLU A 23 -15.09 10.94 21.48
N LEU A 24 -15.30 10.21 20.38
CA LEU A 24 -14.49 10.40 19.17
C LEU A 24 -14.64 11.80 18.56
N GLU A 25 -15.81 12.42 18.68
CA GLU A 25 -16.10 13.72 18.07
C GLU A 25 -15.35 14.86 18.75
N GLU A 26 -15.00 14.70 20.03
CA GLU A 26 -14.32 15.74 20.82
C GLU A 26 -12.87 15.95 20.39
N VAL A 27 -12.25 14.92 19.79
CA VAL A 27 -10.83 14.94 19.42
C VAL A 27 -10.50 16.03 18.42
N LEU A 28 -11.47 16.43 17.57
CA LEU A 28 -11.26 17.53 16.62
C LEU A 28 -11.11 18.90 17.28
N ARG A 29 -11.60 19.03 18.52
CA ARG A 29 -11.51 20.27 19.32
C ARG A 29 -10.24 20.31 20.18
N PHE A 30 -9.50 19.21 20.25
CA PHE A 30 -8.26 19.17 21.02
C PHE A 30 -7.19 20.05 20.40
N LYS A 31 -6.30 20.55 21.27
CA LYS A 31 -5.14 21.32 20.86
C LYS A 31 -4.12 20.43 20.12
N PRO A 32 -3.32 20.99 19.19
CA PRO A 32 -2.32 20.23 18.46
C PRO A 32 -1.30 19.49 19.34
N ASP A 33 -0.92 20.03 20.51
CA ASP A 33 0.02 19.39 21.44
C ASP A 33 -0.49 18.07 22.05
N THR A 34 -1.76 17.71 21.84
CA THR A 34 -2.29 16.41 22.22
C THR A 34 -1.84 15.28 21.29
N LEU A 35 -1.45 15.60 20.06
CA LEU A 35 -0.96 14.63 19.07
C LEU A 35 0.47 14.17 19.36
N ILE A 36 0.79 12.93 19.01
CA ILE A 36 2.16 12.41 19.03
C ILE A 36 3.01 13.22 18.04
N GLY A 37 4.19 13.65 18.49
CA GLY A 37 5.15 14.38 17.67
C GLY A 37 4.94 15.89 17.58
N ILE A 38 3.94 16.46 18.27
CA ILE A 38 3.78 17.92 18.44
C ILE A 38 4.13 18.29 19.88
N ASP A 39 5.22 19.02 20.09
CA ASP A 39 5.57 19.54 21.40
C ASP A 39 4.79 20.84 21.72
N LYS A 40 4.83 21.26 22.98
CA LYS A 40 4.05 22.40 23.46
C LYS A 40 4.49 23.72 22.82
N ILE A 41 5.80 23.90 22.57
CA ILE A 41 6.35 25.12 21.98
C ILE A 41 5.86 25.25 20.55
N SER A 42 5.95 24.18 19.77
CA SER A 42 5.41 24.11 18.41
C SER A 42 3.90 24.41 18.39
N ALA A 43 3.13 23.84 19.32
CA ALA A 43 1.69 24.10 19.41
C ALA A 43 1.34 25.54 19.82
N ASP A 44 2.16 26.18 20.65
CA ASP A 44 1.99 27.59 21.00
C ASP A 44 2.23 28.49 19.78
N HIS A 45 3.23 28.19 18.94
CA HIS A 45 3.45 28.87 17.65
C HIS A 45 2.30 28.64 16.65
N LEU A 46 1.74 27.43 16.59
CA LEU A 46 0.52 27.16 15.80
C LEU A 46 -0.65 28.03 16.30
N THR A 47 -0.82 28.11 17.62
CA THR A 47 -1.91 28.86 18.25
C THR A 47 -1.78 30.36 17.98
N SER A 48 -0.57 30.92 17.96
CA SER A 48 -0.35 32.34 17.61
C SER A 48 -0.76 32.68 16.17
N GLU A 49 -0.74 31.68 15.28
CA GLU A 49 -1.18 31.80 13.88
C GLU A 49 -2.67 31.41 13.70
N GLY A 50 -3.42 31.28 14.80
CA GLY A 50 -4.86 30.96 14.77
C GLY A 50 -5.18 29.47 14.56
N ILE A 51 -4.19 28.58 14.72
CA ILE A 51 -4.36 27.13 14.62
C ILE A 51 -4.35 26.54 16.04
N SER A 52 -5.50 26.60 16.70
CA SER A 52 -5.68 26.22 18.11
C SER A 52 -6.26 24.81 18.30
N SER A 53 -6.73 24.18 17.22
CA SER A 53 -7.37 22.87 17.26
C SER A 53 -6.93 21.94 16.12
N ILE A 54 -7.09 20.63 16.31
CA ILE A 54 -6.87 19.62 15.26
C ILE A 54 -7.77 19.90 14.05
N GLN A 55 -8.99 20.37 14.27
CA GLN A 55 -9.90 20.75 13.18
C GLN A 55 -9.34 21.90 12.34
N GLU A 56 -8.75 22.91 12.95
CA GLU A 56 -8.12 24.04 12.24
C GLU A 56 -6.86 23.60 11.51
N LEU A 57 -6.04 22.75 12.14
CA LEU A 57 -4.84 22.19 11.52
C LEU A 57 -5.20 21.38 10.26
N ALA A 58 -6.26 20.58 10.31
CA ALA A 58 -6.75 19.79 9.19
C ALA A 58 -7.31 20.64 8.02
N LYS A 59 -7.71 21.89 8.27
CA LYS A 59 -8.21 22.81 7.21
C LYS A 59 -7.09 23.38 6.34
N LEU A 60 -5.83 23.28 6.78
CA LEU A 60 -4.70 23.79 6.00
C LEU A 60 -4.54 22.98 4.70
N SER A 61 -4.27 23.70 3.61
CA SER A 61 -3.93 23.08 2.34
C SER A 61 -2.46 22.71 2.31
N VAL A 62 -2.17 21.43 2.01
CA VAL A 62 -0.81 20.90 1.89
C VAL A 62 -0.04 21.54 0.70
N ALA A 63 -0.76 22.08 -0.28
CA ALA A 63 -0.17 22.79 -1.43
C ALA A 63 0.28 24.22 -1.08
N SER A 64 -0.26 24.81 -0.01
CA SER A 64 -0.03 26.21 0.37
C SER A 64 0.04 26.34 1.89
N LEU A 65 1.06 25.73 2.50
CA LEU A 65 1.26 25.77 3.95
C LEU A 65 1.80 27.14 4.38
N PRO A 66 1.31 27.71 5.48
CA PRO A 66 1.87 28.93 6.06
C PRO A 66 3.27 28.67 6.61
N THR A 67 4.11 29.70 6.58
CA THR A 67 5.39 29.68 7.30
C THR A 67 5.12 29.98 8.76
N ILE A 68 5.43 29.03 9.64
CA ILE A 68 5.24 29.18 11.08
C ILE A 68 6.60 29.21 11.75
N LYS A 69 6.79 30.16 12.67
CA LYS A 69 8.06 30.35 13.36
C LYS A 69 8.51 29.05 14.04
N GLU A 70 9.78 28.70 13.87
CA GLU A 70 10.42 27.52 14.50
C GLU A 70 9.81 26.15 14.12
N ILE A 71 8.91 26.10 13.13
CA ILE A 71 8.34 24.86 12.61
C ILE A 71 8.82 24.64 11.18
N LEU A 72 9.51 23.52 10.96
CA LEU A 72 9.93 23.12 9.62
C LEU A 72 8.71 22.84 8.73
N PRO A 73 8.69 23.24 7.45
CA PRO A 73 7.57 22.96 6.54
C PRO A 73 7.23 21.47 6.40
N THR A 74 8.22 20.59 6.51
CA THR A 74 8.06 19.12 6.50
C THR A 74 7.28 18.62 7.72
N MET A 75 7.64 19.12 8.90
CA MET A 75 6.92 18.83 10.15
C MET A 75 5.47 19.33 10.09
N LEU A 76 5.25 20.56 9.63
CA LEU A 76 3.89 21.10 9.50
C LEU A 76 3.06 20.30 8.50
N ARG A 77 3.63 19.93 7.35
CA ARG A 77 2.98 19.06 6.36
C ARG A 77 2.55 17.74 6.97
N LYS A 78 3.43 17.09 7.72
CA LYS A 78 3.14 15.82 8.43
C LYS A 78 1.97 15.99 9.39
N TRP A 79 1.99 17.01 10.24
CA TRP A 79 0.93 17.24 11.23
C TRP A 79 -0.41 17.58 10.58
N VAL A 80 -0.42 18.38 9.51
CA VAL A 80 -1.62 18.68 8.72
C VAL A 80 -2.23 17.40 8.13
N LYS A 81 -1.42 16.53 7.52
CA LYS A 81 -1.92 15.26 6.98
C LYS A 81 -2.47 14.35 8.07
N ILE A 82 -1.78 14.22 9.20
CA ILE A 82 -2.29 13.45 10.36
C ILE A 82 -3.65 14.01 10.81
N ALA A 83 -3.76 15.33 10.94
CA ALA A 83 -5.02 15.97 11.32
C ALA A 83 -6.13 15.74 10.29
N GLN A 84 -5.81 15.72 8.99
CA GLN A 84 -6.75 15.39 7.91
C GLN A 84 -7.23 13.93 7.98
N VAL A 85 -6.33 12.98 8.20
CA VAL A 85 -6.66 11.56 8.40
C VAL A 85 -7.60 11.40 9.60
N ILE A 86 -7.27 12.00 10.74
CA ILE A 86 -8.12 11.98 11.93
C ILE A 86 -9.48 12.61 11.62
N GLN A 87 -9.51 13.75 10.93
CA GLN A 87 -10.77 14.44 10.60
C GLN A 87 -11.69 13.62 9.70
N ARG A 88 -11.16 13.02 8.62
CA ARG A 88 -11.95 12.16 7.72
C ARG A 88 -12.47 10.95 8.48
N ASN A 89 -11.59 10.29 9.23
CA ASN A 89 -12.01 9.17 10.06
C ASN A 89 -13.09 9.59 11.06
N VAL A 90 -13.01 10.74 11.74
CA VAL A 90 -14.05 11.16 12.69
C VAL A 90 -15.38 11.47 11.99
N LYS A 91 -15.36 12.21 10.88
CA LYS A 91 -16.56 12.74 10.22
C LYS A 91 -17.25 11.75 9.28
N GLU A 92 -16.50 10.86 8.65
CA GLU A 92 -16.99 10.02 7.56
C GLU A 92 -17.25 8.59 8.02
N GLN A 93 -18.29 7.98 7.45
CA GLN A 93 -18.46 6.53 7.48
C GLN A 93 -17.58 5.92 6.39
N LEU A 94 -16.28 5.78 6.69
CA LEU A 94 -15.36 5.10 5.78
C LEU A 94 -15.83 3.66 5.57
N ARG A 95 -15.80 3.23 4.30
CA ARG A 95 -16.16 1.87 3.93
C ARG A 95 -15.17 0.91 4.58
N ARG A 96 -15.70 0.02 5.43
CA ARG A 96 -14.90 -0.96 6.16
C ARG A 96 -14.07 -1.87 5.26
N HIS A 97 -14.50 -2.10 4.02
CA HIS A 97 -13.78 -2.97 3.09
C HIS A 97 -13.44 -2.23 1.81
N LYS A 98 -12.16 -2.28 1.44
CA LYS A 98 -11.70 -1.88 0.11
C LYS A 98 -12.16 -2.91 -0.92
N LYS A 99 -12.68 -2.45 -2.05
CA LYS A 99 -13.10 -3.30 -3.18
C LYS A 99 -11.99 -3.31 -4.23
N ILE A 100 -11.44 -4.50 -4.49
CA ILE A 100 -10.46 -4.73 -5.55
C ILE A 100 -11.16 -5.43 -6.71
N LEU A 101 -11.08 -4.84 -7.90
CA LEU A 101 -11.52 -5.46 -9.15
C LEU A 101 -10.34 -6.15 -9.84
N MET A 102 -10.44 -7.46 -10.04
CA MET A 102 -9.54 -8.21 -10.93
C MET A 102 -10.16 -8.27 -12.32
N ILE A 103 -9.57 -7.56 -13.28
CA ILE A 103 -10.09 -7.40 -14.64
C ILE A 103 -9.03 -7.85 -15.65
N GLY A 104 -9.44 -8.34 -16.82
CA GLY A 104 -8.53 -8.78 -17.88
C GLY A 104 -9.14 -9.92 -18.68
N LEU A 105 -8.47 -10.34 -19.75
CA LEU A 105 -8.94 -11.43 -20.61
C LEU A 105 -8.99 -12.78 -19.86
N ASP A 106 -9.72 -13.74 -20.42
CA ASP A 106 -9.66 -15.13 -19.97
C ASP A 106 -8.24 -15.67 -20.13
N ALA A 107 -7.87 -16.61 -19.24
CA ALA A 107 -6.54 -17.20 -19.13
C ALA A 107 -5.37 -16.24 -18.78
N ALA A 108 -5.63 -14.94 -18.55
CA ALA A 108 -4.61 -13.97 -18.11
C ALA A 108 -4.06 -14.20 -16.68
N GLY A 109 -4.64 -15.12 -15.89
CA GLY A 109 -4.09 -15.49 -14.58
C GLY A 109 -4.67 -14.77 -13.36
N LYS A 110 -5.79 -14.04 -13.50
CA LYS A 110 -6.47 -13.32 -12.42
C LYS A 110 -6.76 -14.17 -11.18
N THR A 111 -7.45 -15.29 -11.36
CA THR A 111 -7.80 -16.21 -10.28
C THR A 111 -6.56 -16.87 -9.68
N SER A 112 -5.54 -17.13 -10.49
CA SER A 112 -4.27 -17.71 -10.04
C SER A 112 -3.50 -16.74 -9.14
N ILE A 113 -3.46 -15.45 -9.47
CA ILE A 113 -2.86 -14.41 -8.62
C ILE A 113 -3.57 -14.36 -7.26
N LEU A 114 -4.90 -14.33 -7.23
CA LEU A 114 -5.66 -14.36 -5.97
C LEU A 114 -5.37 -15.64 -5.17
N ALA A 115 -5.28 -16.79 -5.83
CA ALA A 115 -4.97 -18.06 -5.16
C ALA A 115 -3.57 -18.05 -4.52
N VAL A 116 -2.57 -17.44 -5.15
CA VAL A 116 -1.21 -17.30 -4.58
C VAL A 116 -1.23 -16.44 -3.32
N VAL A 117 -1.95 -15.32 -3.31
CA VAL A 117 -2.02 -14.46 -2.10
C VAL A 117 -2.77 -15.14 -0.96
N GLN A 118 -3.73 -16.02 -1.27
CA GLN A 118 -4.44 -16.84 -0.30
C GLN A 118 -3.69 -18.11 0.14
N ASP A 119 -2.44 -18.31 -0.30
CA ASP A 119 -1.67 -19.54 -0.05
C ASP A 119 -2.34 -20.83 -0.57
N LYS A 120 -3.22 -20.73 -1.59
CA LYS A 120 -3.95 -21.85 -2.21
C LYS A 120 -3.23 -22.40 -3.44
N PHE A 121 -1.96 -22.77 -3.31
CA PHE A 121 -1.14 -23.25 -4.43
C PHE A 121 -1.65 -24.58 -5.04
N SER A 122 -2.23 -25.46 -4.23
CA SER A 122 -2.66 -26.80 -4.65
C SER A 122 -3.78 -26.79 -5.71
N ILE A 123 -4.61 -25.76 -5.73
CA ILE A 123 -5.77 -25.68 -6.64
C ILE A 123 -5.44 -25.02 -7.98
N ILE A 124 -4.30 -24.31 -8.09
CA ILE A 124 -3.98 -23.45 -9.24
C ILE A 124 -4.03 -24.24 -10.55
N LYS A 125 -3.46 -25.45 -10.59
CA LYS A 125 -3.46 -26.31 -11.79
C LYS A 125 -4.84 -26.80 -12.21
N SER A 126 -5.80 -26.80 -11.28
CA SER A 126 -7.18 -27.30 -11.49
C SER A 126 -8.21 -26.19 -11.62
N LEU A 127 -7.79 -24.92 -11.67
CA LEU A 127 -8.71 -23.79 -11.78
C LEU A 127 -9.46 -23.86 -13.12
N LEU A 128 -10.80 -23.85 -13.03
CA LEU A 128 -11.67 -23.72 -14.18
C LEU A 128 -11.86 -22.24 -14.53
N PRO A 129 -12.22 -21.91 -15.79
CA PRO A 129 -12.53 -20.54 -16.17
C PRO A 129 -13.64 -19.94 -15.28
N THR A 130 -13.37 -18.77 -14.69
CA THR A 130 -14.33 -18.08 -13.81
C THR A 130 -15.64 -17.80 -14.55
N ARG A 131 -16.76 -18.12 -13.92
CA ARG A 131 -18.10 -17.86 -14.47
C ARG A 131 -18.68 -16.59 -13.86
N GLY A 132 -18.97 -15.60 -14.69
CA GLY A 132 -19.48 -14.30 -14.25
C GLY A 132 -18.51 -13.65 -13.26
N VAL A 133 -19.02 -13.19 -12.13
CA VAL A 133 -18.21 -12.53 -11.10
C VAL A 133 -18.14 -13.38 -9.83
N LYS A 134 -16.92 -13.73 -9.43
CA LYS A 134 -16.65 -14.37 -8.15
C LYS A 134 -16.29 -13.31 -7.12
N ARG A 135 -17.07 -13.23 -6.04
CA ARG A 135 -16.87 -12.28 -4.93
C ARG A 135 -16.34 -13.03 -3.73
N GLU A 136 -15.21 -12.60 -3.21
CA GLU A 136 -14.61 -13.18 -2.01
C GLU A 136 -14.25 -12.08 -1.02
N LYS A 137 -14.58 -12.28 0.25
CA LYS A 137 -14.04 -11.49 1.36
C LYS A 137 -12.69 -12.08 1.73
N LEU A 138 -11.65 -11.27 1.57
CA LEU A 138 -10.27 -11.63 1.81
C LEU A 138 -9.77 -10.83 3.00
N ASP A 139 -8.97 -11.47 3.83
CA ASP A 139 -8.12 -10.77 4.77
C ASP A 139 -6.76 -10.63 4.11
N PHE A 140 -6.58 -9.53 3.39
CA PHE A 140 -5.30 -9.23 2.78
C PHE A 140 -4.49 -8.41 3.76
N PHE A 141 -3.47 -9.07 4.30
CA PHE A 141 -2.49 -8.44 5.17
C PHE A 141 -3.09 -7.85 6.46
N GLY A 142 -4.05 -8.53 7.08
CA GLY A 142 -4.74 -8.02 8.27
C GLY A 142 -5.79 -6.94 7.97
N TYR A 143 -6.05 -6.62 6.70
CA TYR A 143 -7.08 -5.69 6.26
C TYR A 143 -8.23 -6.39 5.53
N PRO A 144 -9.49 -6.04 5.87
CA PRO A 144 -10.66 -6.60 5.23
C PRO A 144 -10.83 -6.06 3.81
N ILE A 145 -10.63 -6.91 2.80
CA ILE A 145 -10.76 -6.56 1.38
C ILE A 145 -11.84 -7.42 0.73
N ILE A 146 -12.57 -6.87 -0.24
CA ILE A 146 -13.51 -7.62 -1.07
C ILE A 146 -12.95 -7.68 -2.49
N SER A 147 -12.46 -8.85 -2.89
CA SER A 147 -12.03 -9.07 -4.26
C SER A 147 -13.19 -9.48 -5.15
N TRP A 148 -13.29 -8.86 -6.32
CA TRP A 148 -14.19 -9.25 -7.39
C TRP A 148 -13.36 -9.77 -8.55
N ASP A 149 -13.39 -11.08 -8.78
CA ASP A 149 -12.77 -11.73 -9.93
C ASP A 149 -13.78 -11.83 -11.07
N LEU A 150 -13.58 -11.01 -12.10
CA LEU A 150 -14.47 -10.94 -13.27
C LEU A 150 -14.01 -11.94 -14.33
N GLY A 151 -14.86 -12.89 -14.69
CA GLY A 151 -14.61 -13.81 -15.82
C GLY A 151 -14.31 -13.03 -17.10
N GLY A 152 -13.18 -13.33 -17.74
CA GLY A 152 -12.65 -12.56 -18.88
C GLY A 152 -13.10 -13.04 -20.26
N GLN A 153 -13.98 -14.05 -20.31
CA GLN A 153 -14.48 -14.60 -21.57
C GLN A 153 -15.33 -13.55 -22.31
N VAL A 154 -15.26 -13.55 -23.64
CA VAL A 154 -15.95 -12.61 -24.53
C VAL A 154 -17.42 -12.41 -24.14
N GLN A 155 -18.14 -13.51 -23.86
CA GLN A 155 -19.56 -13.47 -23.51
C GLN A 155 -19.87 -12.61 -22.26
N TYR A 156 -18.98 -12.55 -21.27
CA TYR A 156 -19.21 -11.74 -20.07
C TYR A 156 -18.83 -10.29 -20.32
N ARG A 157 -17.68 -10.06 -20.97
CA ARG A 157 -17.21 -8.71 -21.29
C ARG A 157 -18.22 -7.96 -22.16
N GLU A 158 -18.61 -8.55 -23.29
CA GLU A 158 -19.46 -7.88 -24.28
C GLU A 158 -20.95 -7.89 -23.93
N LYS A 159 -21.45 -8.91 -23.23
CA LYS A 159 -22.90 -9.10 -23.04
C LYS A 159 -23.39 -8.99 -21.61
N LEU A 160 -22.51 -8.89 -20.62
CA LEU A 160 -22.91 -8.82 -19.21
C LEU A 160 -22.41 -7.53 -18.56
N TYR A 161 -21.10 -7.29 -18.56
CA TYR A 161 -20.52 -6.23 -17.74
C TYR A 161 -20.86 -4.83 -18.26
N PHE A 162 -20.78 -4.59 -19.57
CA PHE A 162 -21.10 -3.27 -20.15
C PHE A 162 -22.59 -3.03 -20.41
N ASN A 163 -23.43 -4.06 -20.28
CA ASN A 163 -24.88 -3.87 -20.34
C ASN A 163 -25.45 -3.27 -19.05
N ARG A 164 -24.80 -3.51 -17.92
CA ARG A 164 -25.15 -2.95 -16.59
C ARG A 164 -23.87 -2.63 -15.80
N PRO A 165 -23.06 -1.67 -16.26
CA PRO A 165 -21.76 -1.35 -15.66
C PRO A 165 -21.88 -0.98 -14.17
N GLU A 166 -23.00 -0.40 -13.75
CA GLU A 166 -23.30 0.00 -12.38
C GLU A 166 -23.29 -1.17 -11.38
N LEU A 167 -23.51 -2.41 -11.85
CA LEU A 167 -23.52 -3.61 -11.01
C LEU A 167 -22.11 -4.18 -10.75
N PHE A 168 -21.12 -3.74 -11.53
CA PHE A 168 -19.79 -4.33 -11.55
C PHE A 168 -18.70 -3.33 -11.17
N PHE A 169 -18.78 -2.13 -11.75
CA PHE A 169 -17.70 -1.15 -11.74
C PHE A 169 -17.86 -0.04 -10.71
N THR A 170 -19.02 0.03 -10.03
CA THR A 170 -19.24 1.00 -8.95
C THR A 170 -18.39 0.70 -7.72
N ASP A 171 -18.12 1.72 -6.91
CA ASP A 171 -17.56 1.56 -5.57
C ASP A 171 -16.16 0.90 -5.58
N ALA A 172 -15.40 1.06 -6.67
CA ALA A 172 -14.11 0.41 -6.85
C ALA A 172 -12.98 1.26 -6.24
N ASP A 173 -12.26 0.70 -5.28
CA ASP A 173 -11.07 1.36 -4.71
C ASP A 173 -9.85 1.11 -5.60
N ILE A 174 -9.70 -0.13 -6.09
CA ILE A 174 -8.54 -0.56 -6.90
C ILE A 174 -9.02 -1.39 -8.10
N MET A 175 -8.44 -1.15 -9.26
CA MET A 175 -8.49 -2.03 -10.42
C MET A 175 -7.12 -2.64 -10.71
N LEU A 176 -7.03 -3.97 -10.60
CA LEU A 176 -5.90 -4.76 -11.06
C LEU A 176 -6.23 -5.32 -12.44
N TYR A 177 -5.71 -4.68 -13.49
CA TYR A 177 -5.94 -5.07 -14.87
C TYR A 177 -4.83 -6.02 -15.35
N VAL A 178 -5.15 -7.30 -15.47
CA VAL A 178 -4.20 -8.37 -15.75
C VAL A 178 -4.07 -8.63 -17.25
N VAL A 179 -2.85 -8.48 -17.76
CA VAL A 179 -2.46 -8.71 -19.16
C VAL A 179 -1.48 -9.86 -19.21
N ASP A 180 -1.71 -10.83 -20.10
CA ASP A 180 -0.76 -11.90 -20.37
C ASP A 180 0.38 -11.39 -21.26
N THR A 181 1.62 -11.43 -20.75
CA THR A 181 2.80 -10.98 -21.51
C THR A 181 3.25 -11.95 -22.59
N GLN A 182 2.72 -13.17 -22.60
CA GLN A 182 3.09 -14.24 -23.53
C GLN A 182 2.12 -14.39 -24.71
N GLU A 183 1.01 -13.64 -24.75
CA GLU A 183 0.00 -13.69 -25.83
C GLU A 183 -0.06 -12.35 -26.61
N PRO A 184 0.97 -12.01 -27.42
CA PRO A 184 1.06 -10.72 -28.11
C PRO A 184 -0.11 -10.46 -29.06
N GLU A 185 -0.64 -11.51 -29.69
CA GLU A 185 -1.77 -11.47 -30.62
C GLU A 185 -3.05 -10.89 -29.98
N ARG A 186 -3.18 -11.02 -28.65
CA ARG A 186 -4.37 -10.59 -27.88
C ARG A 186 -4.18 -9.25 -27.19
N ILE A 187 -3.00 -8.63 -27.28
CA ILE A 187 -2.78 -7.28 -26.73
C ILE A 187 -3.82 -6.27 -27.27
N PRO A 188 -4.19 -6.24 -28.57
CA PRO A 188 -5.22 -5.35 -29.06
C PRO A 188 -6.60 -5.60 -28.42
N GLU A 189 -6.97 -6.87 -28.21
CA GLU A 189 -8.21 -7.27 -27.57
C GLU A 189 -8.26 -6.81 -26.10
N ALA A 190 -7.15 -7.02 -25.37
CA ALA A 190 -7.01 -6.55 -23.99
C ALA A 190 -7.08 -5.02 -23.91
N ALA A 191 -6.34 -4.32 -24.77
CA ALA A 191 -6.34 -2.87 -24.83
C ALA A 191 -7.74 -2.30 -25.11
N ASN A 192 -8.48 -2.89 -26.04
CA ASN A 192 -9.87 -2.48 -26.31
C ASN A 192 -10.77 -2.71 -25.09
N TYR A 193 -10.66 -3.86 -24.42
CA TYR A 193 -11.43 -4.11 -23.20
C TYR A 193 -11.09 -3.11 -22.10
N PHE A 194 -9.81 -2.79 -21.91
CA PHE A 194 -9.36 -1.78 -20.95
C PHE A 194 -9.97 -0.40 -21.24
N ARG A 195 -9.96 0.04 -22.50
CA ARG A 195 -10.60 1.31 -22.91
C ARG A 195 -12.09 1.35 -22.55
N GLU A 196 -12.83 0.27 -22.79
CA GLU A 196 -14.27 0.22 -22.43
C GLU A 196 -14.49 0.26 -20.91
N VAL A 197 -13.60 -0.34 -20.12
CA VAL A 197 -13.66 -0.23 -18.65
C VAL A 197 -13.41 1.21 -18.20
N LEU A 198 -12.43 1.91 -18.77
CA LEU A 198 -12.18 3.32 -18.45
C LEU A 198 -13.37 4.20 -18.81
N LYS A 199 -14.02 3.99 -19.97
CA LYS A 199 -15.27 4.67 -20.33
C LYS A 199 -16.35 4.45 -19.27
N ALA A 200 -16.57 3.21 -18.86
CA ALA A 200 -17.54 2.89 -17.82
C ALA A 200 -17.20 3.58 -16.48
N PHE A 201 -15.92 3.66 -16.10
CA PHE A 201 -15.52 4.40 -14.90
C PHE A 201 -15.78 5.90 -15.03
N VAL A 202 -15.55 6.51 -16.21
CA VAL A 202 -15.90 7.92 -16.47
C VAL A 202 -17.40 8.13 -16.31
N GLU A 203 -18.23 7.31 -16.96
CA GLU A 203 -19.70 7.41 -16.91
C GLU A 203 -20.26 7.26 -15.49
N LEU A 204 -19.64 6.41 -14.67
CA LEU A 204 -20.01 6.18 -13.27
C LEU A 204 -19.33 7.15 -12.29
N ASN A 205 -18.44 8.03 -12.77
CA ASN A 205 -17.61 8.92 -11.94
C ASN A 205 -16.77 8.16 -10.88
N GLU A 206 -16.25 7.00 -11.27
CA GLU A 206 -15.41 6.14 -10.43
C GLU A 206 -13.93 6.54 -10.55
N LYS A 207 -13.25 6.58 -9.39
CA LYS A 207 -11.85 7.06 -9.26
C LYS A 207 -10.94 6.01 -8.64
N ALA A 208 -11.07 4.76 -9.11
CA ALA A 208 -10.24 3.66 -8.62
C ALA A 208 -8.76 3.89 -8.96
N ALA A 209 -7.86 3.46 -8.07
CA ALA A 209 -6.44 3.34 -8.39
C ALA A 209 -6.23 2.19 -9.39
N ILE A 210 -5.45 2.42 -10.45
CA ILE A 210 -5.31 1.47 -11.56
C ILE A 210 -3.88 0.92 -11.62
N VAL A 211 -3.76 -0.40 -11.60
CA VAL A 211 -2.47 -1.10 -11.81
C VAL A 211 -2.62 -2.09 -12.96
N ILE A 212 -1.78 -1.93 -13.99
CA ILE A 212 -1.63 -2.90 -15.07
C ILE A 212 -0.67 -4.00 -14.62
N VAL A 213 -1.21 -5.21 -14.47
CA VAL A 213 -0.47 -6.38 -14.03
C VAL A 213 0.03 -7.15 -15.25
N LEU A 214 1.33 -7.08 -15.51
CA LEU A 214 2.02 -7.82 -16.56
C LEU A 214 2.27 -9.26 -16.07
N SER A 215 1.26 -10.11 -16.25
CA SER A 215 1.25 -11.49 -15.75
C SER A 215 2.08 -12.45 -16.60
N LYS A 216 2.33 -13.63 -16.02
CA LYS A 216 3.16 -14.71 -16.59
C LYS A 216 4.54 -14.19 -17.01
N SER A 217 5.05 -13.21 -16.29
CA SER A 217 6.39 -12.68 -16.48
C SER A 217 7.33 -13.59 -15.72
N ASP A 218 7.63 -14.76 -16.25
CA ASP A 218 8.45 -15.77 -15.56
C ASP A 218 9.95 -15.50 -15.77
N GLN A 219 10.78 -15.88 -14.79
CA GLN A 219 12.20 -15.48 -14.74
C GLN A 219 13.01 -15.94 -15.97
N ASP A 220 12.67 -17.10 -16.53
CA ASP A 220 13.29 -17.71 -17.70
C ASP A 220 13.00 -16.94 -19.01
N ILE A 221 11.86 -16.23 -19.08
CA ILE A 221 11.47 -15.48 -20.28
C ILE A 221 11.73 -13.97 -20.21
N ARG A 222 11.77 -13.37 -19.01
CA ARG A 222 11.91 -11.91 -18.80
C ARG A 222 13.12 -11.28 -19.50
N LYS A 223 14.19 -12.05 -19.68
CA LYS A 223 15.43 -11.60 -20.32
C LYS A 223 15.38 -11.68 -21.86
N GLY A 224 14.36 -12.31 -22.42
CA GLY A 224 14.20 -12.49 -23.85
C GLY A 224 13.77 -11.20 -24.55
N LEU A 225 14.35 -10.92 -25.72
CA LEU A 225 14.00 -9.76 -26.55
C LEU A 225 12.50 -9.72 -26.88
N GLN A 226 11.90 -10.89 -27.18
CA GLN A 226 10.47 -11.00 -27.48
C GLN A 226 9.60 -10.51 -26.31
N TRP A 227 9.92 -10.91 -25.08
CA TRP A 227 9.17 -10.47 -23.91
C TRP A 227 9.31 -8.96 -23.70
N GLN A 228 10.52 -8.41 -23.86
CA GLN A 228 10.75 -6.97 -23.76
C GLN A 228 9.97 -6.17 -24.82
N GLN A 229 9.89 -6.68 -26.05
CA GLN A 229 9.08 -6.10 -27.11
C GLN A 229 7.58 -6.17 -26.78
N ASN A 230 7.10 -7.30 -26.25
CA ASN A 230 5.72 -7.46 -25.82
C ASN A 230 5.37 -6.46 -24.72
N VAL A 231 6.19 -6.34 -23.68
CA VAL A 231 5.98 -5.38 -22.58
C VAL A 231 5.99 -3.95 -23.08
N THR A 232 6.90 -3.60 -24.00
CA THR A 232 6.95 -2.26 -24.60
C THR A 232 5.68 -1.99 -25.42
N SER A 233 5.20 -2.95 -26.20
CA SER A 233 3.95 -2.86 -26.96
C SER A 233 2.73 -2.67 -26.05
N ILE A 234 2.66 -3.43 -24.94
CA ILE A 234 1.63 -3.26 -23.91
C ILE A 234 1.69 -1.85 -23.33
N LYS A 235 2.85 -1.43 -22.81
CA LYS A 235 3.01 -0.10 -22.20
C LYS A 235 2.60 1.03 -23.15
N ASN A 236 3.06 0.99 -24.40
CA ASN A 236 2.72 1.99 -25.41
C ASN A 236 1.21 2.07 -25.68
N LYS A 237 0.54 0.92 -25.87
CA LYS A 237 -0.89 0.87 -26.15
C LYS A 237 -1.73 1.32 -24.95
N PHE A 238 -1.39 0.87 -23.75
CA PHE A 238 -2.16 1.17 -22.55
C PHE A 238 -1.96 2.63 -22.11
N ASN A 239 -0.73 3.16 -22.19
CA ASN A 239 -0.48 4.59 -21.94
C ASN A 239 -1.25 5.46 -22.94
N SER A 240 -1.20 5.12 -24.24
CA SER A 240 -1.97 5.85 -25.27
C SER A 240 -3.47 5.84 -25.01
N ILE A 241 -4.02 4.78 -24.39
CA ILE A 241 -5.43 4.75 -23.99
C ILE A 241 -5.66 5.67 -22.79
N VAL A 242 -4.82 5.61 -21.77
CA VAL A 242 -4.95 6.46 -20.58
C VAL A 242 -4.83 7.94 -20.92
N ASP A 243 -4.00 8.29 -21.91
CA ASP A 243 -3.89 9.65 -22.44
C ASP A 243 -5.22 10.15 -23.06
N GLU A 244 -6.14 9.26 -23.46
CA GLU A 244 -7.51 9.62 -23.88
C GLU A 244 -8.39 10.03 -22.68
N PHE A 245 -7.98 9.75 -21.43
CA PHE A 245 -8.75 9.96 -20.20
C PHE A 245 -7.94 10.71 -19.13
N GLU A 246 -8.01 12.03 -19.11
CA GLU A 246 -7.21 12.92 -18.24
C GLU A 246 -7.29 12.63 -16.73
N GLN A 247 -8.34 11.95 -16.26
CA GLN A 247 -8.56 11.69 -14.84
C GLN A 247 -7.87 10.43 -14.29
N PHE A 248 -7.30 9.59 -15.16
CA PHE A 248 -6.67 8.33 -14.75
C PHE A 248 -5.16 8.38 -14.87
N SER A 249 -4.50 7.64 -13.99
CA SER A 249 -3.09 7.30 -14.09
C SER A 249 -2.94 5.80 -13.85
N ILE A 250 -1.89 5.21 -14.42
CA ILE A 250 -1.64 3.77 -14.32
C ILE A 250 -0.21 3.48 -13.91
N ASP A 251 -0.04 2.38 -13.19
CA ASP A 251 1.25 1.83 -12.83
C ASP A 251 1.38 0.42 -13.41
N TYR A 252 2.61 -0.02 -13.61
CA TYR A 252 2.89 -1.34 -14.16
C TYR A 252 3.61 -2.19 -13.14
N CYS A 253 3.12 -3.41 -12.93
CA CYS A 253 3.80 -4.41 -12.12
C CYS A 253 3.87 -5.72 -12.90
N ASP A 254 5.07 -6.25 -13.08
CA ASP A 254 5.24 -7.62 -13.57
C ASP A 254 5.06 -8.63 -12.45
N THR A 255 4.38 -9.73 -12.77
CA THR A 255 4.09 -10.78 -11.79
C THR A 255 4.30 -12.16 -12.38
N SER A 256 4.76 -13.07 -11.52
CA SER A 256 4.76 -14.50 -11.77
C SER A 256 4.13 -15.21 -10.57
N ILE A 257 3.25 -16.17 -10.84
CA ILE A 257 2.67 -17.02 -9.79
C ILE A 257 3.71 -17.97 -9.15
N PHE A 258 4.88 -18.11 -9.77
CA PHE A 258 6.02 -18.86 -9.23
C PHE A 258 6.90 -17.99 -8.32
N GLN A 259 6.67 -16.68 -8.29
CA GLN A 259 7.43 -15.69 -7.51
C GLN A 259 6.47 -14.85 -6.67
N ARG A 260 6.13 -15.36 -5.47
CA ARG A 260 5.18 -14.74 -4.54
C ARG A 260 5.53 -13.28 -4.27
N GLU A 261 6.81 -12.96 -4.16
CA GLU A 261 7.35 -11.63 -3.90
C GLU A 261 6.87 -10.58 -4.92
N THR A 262 6.78 -10.95 -6.20
CA THR A 262 6.32 -10.03 -7.27
C THR A 262 4.83 -9.68 -7.09
N ILE A 263 4.03 -10.64 -6.64
CA ILE A 263 2.61 -10.44 -6.36
C ILE A 263 2.43 -9.60 -5.09
N MET A 264 3.19 -9.86 -4.04
CA MET A 264 3.15 -9.06 -2.80
C MET A 264 3.53 -7.59 -3.06
N GLN A 265 4.55 -7.36 -3.89
CA GLN A 265 4.94 -6.00 -4.30
C GLN A 265 3.82 -5.30 -5.09
N MET A 266 3.19 -6.00 -6.03
CA MET A 266 2.06 -5.45 -6.80
C MET A 266 0.90 -5.05 -5.87
N PHE A 267 0.51 -5.91 -4.93
CA PHE A 267 -0.53 -5.56 -3.96
C PHE A 267 -0.10 -4.41 -3.04
N SER A 268 1.16 -4.38 -2.60
CA SER A 268 1.68 -3.27 -1.79
C SER A 268 1.57 -1.94 -2.53
N ILE A 269 1.98 -1.89 -3.81
CA ILE A 269 1.84 -0.69 -4.67
C ILE A 269 0.37 -0.28 -4.80
N ALA A 270 -0.52 -1.23 -5.04
CA ALA A 270 -1.94 -0.95 -5.21
C ALA A 270 -2.59 -0.42 -3.91
N LEU A 271 -2.25 -1.02 -2.76
CA LEU A 271 -2.80 -0.64 -1.46
C LEU A 271 -2.26 0.71 -0.98
N LYS A 272 -0.99 1.03 -1.23
CA LYS A 272 -0.41 2.35 -0.93
C LYS A 272 -1.16 3.48 -1.64
N LYS A 273 -1.67 3.27 -2.85
CA LYS A 273 -2.40 4.30 -3.62
C LYS A 273 -3.76 4.67 -3.04
N VAL A 274 -4.39 3.76 -2.31
CA VAL A 274 -5.70 3.99 -1.67
C VAL A 274 -5.60 4.21 -0.16
N SER A 275 -4.38 4.11 0.38
CA SER A 275 -4.06 4.39 1.77
C SER A 275 -3.99 5.89 2.02
N GLU A 276 -4.61 6.35 3.10
CA GLU A 276 -4.53 7.76 3.52
C GLU A 276 -3.24 8.06 4.30
N THR A 277 -2.55 7.03 4.80
CA THR A 277 -1.39 7.17 5.67
C THR A 277 -0.06 6.88 4.98
N SER A 278 -0.07 6.25 3.79
CA SER A 278 1.15 5.89 3.04
C SER A 278 2.13 7.04 2.87
N GLU A 279 1.67 8.22 2.44
CA GLU A 279 2.55 9.38 2.21
C GLU A 279 3.15 9.92 3.53
N ILE A 280 2.46 9.72 4.66
CA ILE A 280 2.97 10.10 5.99
C ILE A 280 4.03 9.10 6.44
N ILE A 281 3.79 7.80 6.22
CA ILE A 281 4.72 6.71 6.53
C ILE A 281 6.03 6.89 5.75
N GLU A 282 5.95 7.15 4.43
CA GLU A 282 7.13 7.35 3.58
C GLU A 282 7.96 8.56 4.03
N HIS A 283 7.31 9.64 4.45
CA HIS A 283 8.01 10.81 4.98
C HIS A 283 8.69 10.55 6.33
N ILE A 284 8.05 9.79 7.22
CA ILE A 284 8.66 9.36 8.50
C ILE A 284 9.85 8.44 8.23
N LEU A 285 9.75 7.56 7.24
CA LEU A 285 10.84 6.68 6.81
C LEU A 285 12.02 7.45 6.23
N GLU A 286 11.76 8.51 5.45
CA GLU A 286 12.75 9.44 4.92
C GLU A 286 13.48 10.18 6.04
N GLU A 287 12.75 10.88 6.91
CA GLU A 287 13.33 11.60 8.06
C GLU A 287 14.19 10.67 8.93
N PHE A 288 13.68 9.46 9.21
CA PHE A 288 14.42 8.48 10.00
C PHE A 288 15.68 8.00 9.28
N ALA A 289 15.58 7.69 7.98
CA ALA A 289 16.72 7.26 7.18
C ALA A 289 17.81 8.32 7.12
N GLU A 290 17.47 9.61 7.06
CA GLU A 290 18.44 10.70 7.14
C GLU A 290 19.13 10.74 8.52
N ILE A 291 18.37 10.62 9.61
CA ILE A 291 18.90 10.64 10.99
C ILE A 291 19.88 9.49 11.26
N VAL A 292 19.68 8.33 10.64
CA VAL A 292 20.55 7.15 10.80
C VAL A 292 21.54 6.98 9.65
N GLU A 293 21.60 7.94 8.73
CA GLU A 293 22.42 7.89 7.51
C GLU A 293 22.21 6.59 6.70
N ALA A 294 20.97 6.10 6.65
CA ALA A 294 20.62 4.93 5.85
C ALA A 294 20.60 5.26 4.34
N LYS A 295 20.93 4.25 3.54
CA LYS A 295 20.83 4.29 2.08
C LYS A 295 19.38 4.09 1.62
N ALA A 296 18.68 3.18 2.27
CA ALA A 296 17.27 2.90 2.04
C ALA A 296 16.62 2.31 3.30
N SER A 297 15.31 2.49 3.41
CA SER A 297 14.47 1.89 4.44
C SER A 297 13.16 1.39 3.82
N SER A 298 12.59 0.34 4.40
CA SER A 298 11.29 -0.23 4.02
C SER A 298 10.57 -0.70 5.27
N LEU A 299 9.28 -0.41 5.35
CA LEU A 299 8.43 -0.85 6.44
C LEU A 299 7.57 -2.00 5.96
N VAL A 300 7.84 -3.20 6.46
CA VAL A 300 7.30 -4.45 5.93
C VAL A 300 6.64 -5.28 7.03
N SER A 301 5.47 -5.85 6.76
CA SER A 301 4.85 -6.85 7.62
C SER A 301 5.29 -8.26 7.27
N MET A 302 5.19 -9.18 8.24
CA MET A 302 5.55 -10.59 8.06
C MET A 302 4.60 -11.39 7.17
N ASP A 303 3.53 -10.80 6.65
CA ASP A 303 2.68 -11.35 5.59
C ASP A 303 3.06 -10.83 4.19
N GLY A 304 4.01 -9.89 4.10
CA GLY A 304 4.65 -9.45 2.85
C GLY A 304 4.16 -8.10 2.34
N LEU A 305 3.30 -7.39 3.08
CA LEU A 305 2.88 -6.04 2.72
C LEU A 305 3.98 -5.02 3.05
N ILE A 306 4.31 -4.19 2.06
CA ILE A 306 5.19 -3.04 2.23
C ILE A 306 4.31 -1.79 2.40
N PHE A 307 4.33 -1.22 3.60
CA PHE A 307 3.55 -0.03 3.94
C PHE A 307 4.14 1.26 3.36
N GLY A 308 5.46 1.27 3.15
CA GLY A 308 6.19 2.41 2.64
C GLY A 308 7.68 2.09 2.53
N SER A 309 8.38 2.84 1.68
CA SER A 309 9.81 2.73 1.50
C SER A 309 10.42 4.09 1.21
N TYR A 310 11.64 4.31 1.67
CA TYR A 310 12.47 5.45 1.30
C TYR A 310 13.78 4.96 0.69
N THR A 311 14.14 5.51 -0.48
CA THR A 311 15.27 5.03 -1.27
C THR A 311 15.89 6.18 -2.06
N LYS A 312 17.21 6.18 -2.23
CA LYS A 312 17.93 7.18 -3.05
C LYS A 312 18.07 6.76 -4.52
N SER A 313 17.84 5.49 -4.84
CA SER A 313 17.91 4.94 -6.19
C SER A 313 16.97 3.75 -6.37
N ASP A 314 16.52 3.51 -7.60
CA ASP A 314 15.70 2.34 -7.96
C ASP A 314 16.40 1.02 -7.58
N THR A 315 17.73 0.98 -7.67
CA THR A 315 18.51 -0.20 -7.28
C THR A 315 18.40 -0.46 -5.78
N ASP A 316 18.44 0.59 -4.97
CA ASP A 316 18.28 0.46 -3.52
C ASP A 316 16.86 0.04 -3.13
N GLU A 317 15.86 0.52 -3.86
CA GLU A 317 14.47 0.07 -3.72
C GLU A 317 14.33 -1.41 -3.99
N MET A 318 14.89 -1.88 -5.11
CA MET A 318 14.88 -3.30 -5.44
C MET A 318 15.58 -4.13 -4.37
N ILE A 319 16.74 -3.69 -3.86
CA ILE A 319 17.46 -4.45 -2.83
C ILE A 319 16.66 -4.48 -1.52
N VAL A 320 16.20 -3.33 -1.02
CA VAL A 320 15.53 -3.26 0.30
C VAL A 320 14.21 -4.03 0.29
N ASN A 321 13.41 -3.91 -0.77
CA ASN A 321 12.10 -4.56 -0.85
C ASN A 321 12.22 -6.06 -1.12
N ASN A 322 13.13 -6.51 -2.00
CA ASN A 322 13.30 -7.94 -2.24
C ASN A 322 13.95 -8.67 -1.06
N THR A 323 14.93 -8.05 -0.38
CA THR A 323 15.57 -8.68 0.79
C THR A 323 14.61 -8.76 1.98
N ALA A 324 13.76 -7.75 2.18
CA ALA A 324 12.68 -7.79 3.16
C ALA A 324 11.77 -9.02 2.99
N LEU A 325 11.33 -9.29 1.75
CA LEU A 325 10.45 -10.43 1.43
C LEU A 325 11.15 -11.79 1.57
N LEU A 326 12.45 -11.88 1.28
CA LEU A 326 13.22 -13.10 1.53
C LEU A 326 13.33 -13.40 3.03
N LEU A 327 13.45 -12.37 3.86
CA LEU A 327 13.59 -12.55 5.31
C LEU A 327 12.27 -12.84 6.00
N GLN A 328 11.16 -12.41 5.41
CA GLN A 328 9.84 -12.96 5.72
C GLN A 328 9.83 -14.49 5.56
N THR A 329 10.37 -15.00 4.45
CA THR A 329 10.43 -16.45 4.20
C THR A 329 11.26 -17.16 5.27
N LEU A 330 12.42 -16.61 5.63
CA LEU A 330 13.25 -17.12 6.72
C LEU A 330 12.51 -17.11 8.06
N SER A 331 11.83 -16.01 8.38
CA SER A 331 11.03 -15.84 9.59
C SER A 331 9.86 -16.83 9.68
N ASN A 332 9.23 -17.14 8.55
CA ASN A 332 8.18 -18.16 8.47
C ASN A 332 8.74 -19.57 8.64
N PHE A 333 9.92 -19.85 8.10
CA PHE A 333 10.62 -21.10 8.35
C PHE A 333 10.97 -21.28 9.84
N TYR A 334 11.48 -20.23 10.51
CA TYR A 334 11.78 -20.30 11.94
C TYR A 334 10.56 -20.72 12.75
N ASN A 335 9.42 -20.08 12.50
CA ASN A 335 8.17 -20.43 13.15
C ASN A 335 7.73 -21.87 12.87
N SER A 336 7.87 -22.36 11.64
CA SER A 336 7.40 -23.71 11.27
C SER A 336 8.20 -24.83 11.94
N VAL A 337 9.45 -24.55 12.34
CA VAL A 337 10.31 -25.50 13.08
C VAL A 337 10.36 -25.21 14.59
N GLY A 338 9.57 -24.26 15.09
CA GLY A 338 9.49 -23.92 16.51
C GLY A 338 10.61 -23.01 17.04
N LEU A 339 11.37 -22.36 16.16
CA LEU A 339 12.32 -21.33 16.56
C LEU A 339 11.58 -20.02 16.90
N ILE A 340 12.14 -19.28 17.85
CA ILE A 340 11.63 -17.97 18.25
C ILE A 340 12.15 -16.94 17.25
N ARG A 341 11.27 -16.03 16.82
CA ARG A 341 11.65 -14.92 15.94
C ARG A 341 12.55 -13.94 16.66
N GLU A 342 13.67 -13.62 16.03
CA GLU A 342 14.58 -12.60 16.51
C GLU A 342 13.94 -11.21 16.43
N LYS A 343 14.25 -10.39 17.44
CA LYS A 343 13.83 -8.98 17.47
C LYS A 343 14.62 -8.15 16.46
N SER A 344 15.89 -8.48 16.27
CA SER A 344 16.82 -7.82 15.37
C SER A 344 17.51 -8.86 14.49
N ILE A 345 17.66 -8.56 13.20
CA ILE A 345 18.40 -9.36 12.23
C ILE A 345 19.42 -8.45 11.58
N LYS A 346 20.70 -8.87 11.54
CA LYS A 346 21.77 -8.15 10.84
C LYS A 346 22.41 -9.06 9.82
N LEU A 347 22.51 -8.60 8.58
CA LEU A 347 23.21 -9.27 7.49
C LEU A 347 24.34 -8.35 7.03
N ASP A 348 25.58 -8.71 7.37
CA ASP A 348 26.77 -7.94 7.00
C ASP A 348 27.21 -8.31 5.57
N LEU A 349 27.32 -7.32 4.68
CA LEU A 349 27.85 -7.48 3.33
C LEU A 349 29.16 -6.71 3.16
N PRO A 350 30.28 -7.17 3.76
CA PRO A 350 31.54 -6.43 3.81
C PRO A 350 32.13 -6.16 2.42
N LEU A 351 31.93 -7.06 1.46
CA LEU A 351 32.36 -6.86 0.07
C LEU A 351 31.63 -5.74 -0.65
N ASN A 352 30.42 -5.38 -0.18
CA ASN A 352 29.60 -4.32 -0.75
C ASN A 352 29.57 -3.06 0.13
N GLY A 353 30.22 -3.07 1.30
CA GLY A 353 30.35 -1.91 2.18
C GLY A 353 29.10 -1.54 2.98
N PHE A 354 28.07 -2.39 3.05
CA PHE A 354 26.85 -2.09 3.82
C PHE A 354 26.34 -3.29 4.61
N THR A 355 25.47 -3.00 5.57
CA THR A 355 24.74 -3.98 6.39
C THR A 355 23.25 -3.81 6.14
N ILE A 356 22.53 -4.93 6.08
CA ILE A 356 21.08 -4.93 6.09
C ILE A 356 20.60 -5.24 7.51
N CYS A 357 19.83 -4.33 8.09
CA CYS A 357 19.31 -4.42 9.45
C CYS A 357 17.79 -4.54 9.42
N GLY A 358 17.26 -5.51 10.17
CA GLY A 358 15.84 -5.74 10.36
C GLY A 358 15.45 -5.60 11.81
N GLU A 359 14.62 -4.62 12.14
CA GLU A 359 14.21 -4.36 13.52
C GLU A 359 12.71 -4.53 13.68
N LYS A 360 12.28 -5.45 14.56
CA LYS A 360 10.88 -5.61 14.90
C LYS A 360 10.40 -4.35 15.62
N LEU A 361 9.42 -3.68 15.03
CA LEU A 361 8.85 -2.47 15.59
C LEU A 361 7.71 -2.81 16.55
N PHE A 362 6.64 -3.40 16.02
CA PHE A 362 5.38 -3.68 16.70
C PHE A 362 4.62 -4.79 15.97
N GLU A 363 3.44 -5.13 16.46
CA GLU A 363 2.48 -6.01 15.82
C GLU A 363 1.21 -5.21 15.54
N TYR A 364 0.54 -5.50 14.42
CA TYR A 364 -0.72 -4.85 14.05
C TYR A 364 -1.81 -5.89 13.76
N SER A 365 -3.05 -5.39 13.63
CA SER A 365 -4.26 -6.20 13.45
C SER A 365 -4.57 -7.11 14.64
N GLU A 366 -5.77 -7.69 14.66
CA GLU A 366 -6.18 -8.71 15.63
C GLU A 366 -5.33 -10.00 15.49
N LEU A 367 -4.69 -10.19 14.33
CA LEU A 367 -3.81 -11.32 14.02
C LEU A 367 -2.38 -11.18 14.57
N GLN A 368 -2.05 -10.06 15.24
CA GLN A 368 -0.72 -9.81 15.81
C GLN A 368 0.42 -9.98 14.80
N ILE A 369 0.23 -9.45 13.59
CA ILE A 369 1.18 -9.60 12.49
C ILE A 369 2.39 -8.69 12.77
N PRO A 370 3.62 -9.22 12.88
CA PRO A 370 4.78 -8.38 13.14
C PRO A 370 5.12 -7.46 11.98
N VAL A 371 5.49 -6.21 12.31
CA VAL A 371 6.02 -5.21 11.39
C VAL A 371 7.48 -4.98 11.70
N TYR A 372 8.30 -4.99 10.66
CA TYR A 372 9.74 -4.78 10.71
C TYR A 372 10.12 -3.53 9.93
N LEU A 373 11.07 -2.80 10.49
CA LEU A 373 11.85 -1.80 9.78
C LEU A 373 13.05 -2.49 9.14
N TRP A 374 13.11 -2.44 7.82
CA TRP A 374 14.17 -3.02 7.01
C TRP A 374 15.07 -1.91 6.47
N ILE A 375 16.35 -1.91 6.80
CA ILE A 375 17.27 -0.80 6.51
C ILE A 375 18.55 -1.29 5.86
N ILE A 376 19.01 -0.55 4.85
CA ILE A 376 20.34 -0.69 4.28
C ILE A 376 21.18 0.48 4.79
N SER A 377 22.28 0.20 5.52
CA SER A 377 23.15 1.24 6.07
C SER A 377 24.62 0.82 6.06
N GLU A 378 25.50 1.79 5.81
CA GLU A 378 26.95 1.65 5.97
C GLU A 378 27.37 1.85 7.44
N LYS A 379 26.49 2.44 8.26
CA LYS A 379 26.72 2.77 9.67
C LYS A 379 25.60 2.21 10.55
N PRO A 380 25.44 0.87 10.66
CA PRO A 380 24.32 0.24 11.36
C PRO A 380 24.22 0.63 12.84
N ASN A 381 25.33 1.02 13.47
CA ASN A 381 25.35 1.46 14.87
C ASN A 381 24.54 2.75 15.13
N LEU A 382 24.23 3.54 14.10
CA LEU A 382 23.41 4.74 14.25
C LEU A 382 21.92 4.45 14.52
N LEU A 383 21.50 3.19 14.41
CA LEU A 383 20.15 2.72 14.75
C LEU A 383 19.93 2.64 16.26
N ASP A 384 20.99 2.41 17.03
CA ASP A 384 20.91 2.12 18.45
C ASP A 384 20.30 3.30 19.22
N GLY A 385 19.26 3.03 20.01
CA GLY A 385 18.57 4.03 20.84
C GLY A 385 17.66 5.01 20.09
N LYS A 386 17.48 4.86 18.76
CA LYS A 386 16.62 5.76 17.96
C LYS A 386 15.27 5.16 17.56
N LEU A 387 15.05 3.87 17.83
CA LEU A 387 13.86 3.15 17.38
C LEU A 387 12.59 3.47 18.19
N ASP A 388 12.71 3.81 19.48
CA ASP A 388 11.53 3.90 20.34
C ASP A 388 10.58 5.03 19.91
N TYR A 389 11.12 6.22 19.64
CA TYR A 389 10.33 7.35 19.14
C TYR A 389 9.77 7.06 17.73
N PHE A 390 10.57 6.43 16.87
CA PHE A 390 10.16 6.03 15.52
C PHE A 390 8.97 5.06 15.54
N LYS A 391 8.96 4.09 16.47
CA LYS A 391 7.85 3.14 16.66
C LYS A 391 6.54 3.83 17.02
N GLU A 392 6.57 4.78 17.96
CA GLU A 392 5.38 5.48 18.43
C GLU A 392 4.71 6.31 17.33
N GLN A 393 5.48 6.85 16.39
CA GLN A 393 4.93 7.63 15.27
C GLN A 393 4.25 6.77 14.20
N LEU A 394 4.71 5.54 13.98
CA LEU A 394 4.23 4.68 12.90
C LEU A 394 3.01 3.84 13.27
N LEU A 395 2.92 3.34 14.49
CA LEU A 395 1.84 2.44 14.91
C LEU A 395 0.42 2.95 14.56
N PRO A 396 0.07 4.23 14.82
CA PRO A 396 -1.28 4.73 14.52
C PRO A 396 -1.57 4.77 13.01
N LEU A 397 -0.52 5.04 12.21
CA LEU A 397 -0.61 5.13 10.75
C LEU A 397 -0.82 3.75 10.11
N ILE A 398 -0.20 2.71 10.68
CA ILE A 398 -0.39 1.33 10.24
C ILE A 398 -1.79 0.85 10.57
N ASN A 399 -2.30 1.13 11.78
CA ASN A 399 -3.66 0.74 12.13
C ASN A 399 -4.73 1.38 11.21
N LEU A 400 -4.45 2.56 10.65
CA LEU A 400 -5.32 3.25 9.67
C LEU A 400 -4.83 3.15 8.21
N PHE A 401 -4.02 2.14 7.88
CA PHE A 401 -3.44 2.05 6.54
C PHE A 401 -4.49 1.87 5.44
N LEU A 402 -5.56 1.10 5.67
CA LEU A 402 -6.64 0.87 4.69
C LEU A 402 -8.04 1.12 5.23
#